data_AF-A0A4Y8KMR4-F1
#
_entry.id   AF-A0A4Y8KMR4-F1
#
_cell.length_a   1.000
_cell.length_b   1.000
_cell.length_c   1.000
_cell.angle_alpha   90.00
_cell.angle_beta   90.00
_cell.angle_gamma   90.00
#
_symmetry.space_group_name_H-M   'P 1'
#
loop_
_entity.id
_entity.type
_entity.pdbx_description
1 polymer ?
#
loop_
_entity_poly.entity_id
_entity_poly.type
_entity_poly.pdbx_seq_one_letter_code
_entity_poly.pdbx_strand_id
1 'polypeptide(L)'
;MPRPDTNQDPGKILVVFDVNIYLDVARVLGEPFSWEKLIAFAVEASKSPVPHPSDPAFDSVRALVSVTPGVHPDGRRLEVWTSDHVDRLVAFKASQPNNRHLDDEDRGLGWSVGGARDLLEDLVGDLVWDKTEGGTVGDVQISYGTPPLSHEDGCVYATVRDAGIEGQYYERFCITRDKEFLSAALPGDVSVQHPATWLASIRRASRTRLMPVPRFAENSEVSAAGV
;
A
#
# COMPACT_ATOMS: atom_id res chain seq x y z
N MET A 1 -43.06 11.06 -3.56
CA MET A 1 -42.06 9.98 -3.79
C MET A 1 -40.68 10.59 -3.62
N PRO A 2 -39.92 10.26 -2.57
CA PRO A 2 -38.51 10.65 -2.51
C PRO A 2 -37.75 9.86 -3.58
N ARG A 3 -36.84 10.53 -4.31
CA ARG A 3 -35.91 9.85 -5.22
C ARG A 3 -34.98 8.96 -4.38
N PRO A 4 -34.58 7.77 -4.86
CA PRO A 4 -33.53 7.02 -4.20
C PRO A 4 -32.23 7.84 -4.27
N ASP A 5 -31.60 8.07 -3.12
CA ASP A 5 -30.27 8.65 -3.00
C ASP A 5 -29.24 7.69 -3.63
N THR A 6 -29.04 7.78 -4.95
CA THR A 6 -28.05 6.98 -5.68
C THR A 6 -26.74 7.75 -5.82
N ASN A 7 -26.18 8.19 -4.70
CA ASN A 7 -24.79 8.65 -4.66
C ASN A 7 -24.18 8.24 -3.33
N GLN A 8 -24.13 6.93 -3.07
CA GLN A 8 -23.20 6.42 -2.07
C GLN A 8 -21.80 6.74 -2.59
N ASP A 9 -21.11 7.63 -1.88
CA ASP A 9 -19.67 7.84 -2.06
C ASP A 9 -19.01 6.46 -2.06
N PRO A 10 -18.32 6.05 -3.14
CA PRO A 10 -17.67 4.74 -3.21
C PRO A 10 -16.56 4.58 -2.17
N GLY A 11 -16.28 5.63 -1.41
CA GLY A 11 -15.26 5.69 -0.38
C GLY A 11 -13.90 5.91 -0.96
N LYS A 12 -12.91 5.90 -0.08
CA LYS A 12 -11.51 6.01 -0.42
C LYS A 12 -10.79 4.69 -0.16
N ILE A 13 -9.62 4.55 -0.75
CA ILE A 13 -8.71 3.46 -0.43
C ILE A 13 -7.64 3.99 0.51
N LEU A 14 -7.42 3.28 1.61
CA LEU A 14 -6.35 3.54 2.55
C LEU A 14 -5.32 2.43 2.48
N VAL A 15 -4.05 2.80 2.33
CA VAL A 15 -2.93 1.86 2.32
C VAL A 15 -1.97 2.22 3.44
N VAL A 16 -1.58 1.23 4.24
CA VAL A 16 -0.41 1.33 5.12
C VAL A 16 0.57 0.26 4.68
N PHE A 17 1.81 0.67 4.44
CA PHE A 17 2.89 -0.27 4.20
C PHE A 17 3.52 -0.68 5.53
N ASP A 18 3.79 -1.97 5.66
CA ASP A 18 4.61 -2.48 6.73
C ASP A 18 6.08 -2.06 6.54
N VAL A 19 6.83 -2.02 7.64
CA VAL A 19 8.24 -1.61 7.69
C VAL A 19 9.09 -2.44 6.73
N ASN A 20 8.81 -3.73 6.58
CA ASN A 20 9.56 -4.60 5.65
C ASN A 20 9.47 -4.14 4.17
N ILE A 21 8.40 -3.43 3.78
CA ILE A 21 8.26 -2.89 2.42
C ILE A 21 9.20 -1.71 2.19
N TYR A 22 9.28 -0.79 3.16
CA TYR A 22 10.19 0.35 3.08
C TYR A 22 11.65 -0.11 3.13
N LEU A 23 11.97 -1.11 3.97
CA LEU A 23 13.33 -1.66 4.06
C LEU A 23 13.74 -2.42 2.80
N ASP A 24 12.82 -3.11 2.13
CA ASP A 24 13.08 -3.71 0.81
C ASP A 24 13.45 -2.65 -0.22
N VAL A 25 12.68 -1.55 -0.26
CA VAL A 25 12.93 -0.43 -1.16
C VAL A 25 14.29 0.19 -0.88
N ALA A 26 14.59 0.49 0.37
CA ALA A 26 15.91 1.00 0.77
C ALA A 26 17.01 0.02 0.36
N ARG A 27 16.88 -1.28 0.67
CA ARG A 27 17.88 -2.31 0.35
C ARG A 27 18.24 -2.35 -1.13
N VAL A 28 17.26 -2.29 -2.02
CA VAL A 28 17.51 -2.42 -3.47
C VAL A 28 18.05 -1.13 -4.10
N LEU A 29 17.73 0.04 -3.54
CA LEU A 29 18.20 1.33 -4.06
C LEU A 29 19.56 1.76 -3.50
N GLY A 30 19.87 1.34 -2.28
CA GLY A 30 21.06 1.76 -1.55
C GLY A 30 21.00 3.23 -1.08
N GLU A 31 21.93 3.59 -0.20
CA GLU A 31 22.08 4.95 0.32
C GLU A 31 22.84 5.86 -0.67
N PRO A 32 22.47 7.14 -0.86
CA PRO A 32 21.25 7.78 -0.36
C PRO A 32 20.01 7.40 -1.18
N PHE A 33 18.83 7.50 -0.57
CA PHE A 33 17.56 7.34 -1.28
C PHE A 33 17.36 8.45 -2.33
N SER A 34 16.63 8.13 -3.41
CA SER A 34 16.06 9.15 -4.30
C SER A 34 14.88 8.58 -5.08
N TRP A 35 13.90 9.43 -5.41
CA TRP A 35 12.75 9.04 -6.22
C TRP A 35 13.15 8.63 -7.64
N GLU A 36 14.16 9.26 -8.24
CA GLU A 36 14.66 8.88 -9.56
C GLU A 36 15.20 7.45 -9.57
N LYS A 37 15.96 7.06 -8.54
CA LYS A 37 16.44 5.67 -8.38
C LYS A 37 15.26 4.71 -8.26
N LEU A 38 14.26 5.06 -7.43
CA LEU A 38 13.08 4.25 -7.22
C LEU A 38 12.29 4.03 -8.53
N ILE A 39 12.00 5.10 -9.27
CA ILE A 39 11.26 5.02 -10.53
C ILE A 39 12.06 4.25 -11.59
N ALA A 40 13.36 4.51 -11.72
CA ALA A 40 14.22 3.76 -12.64
C ALA A 40 14.25 2.25 -12.32
N PHE A 41 14.38 1.91 -11.03
CA PHE A 41 14.33 0.52 -10.58
C PHE A 41 12.96 -0.10 -10.85
N ALA A 42 11.85 0.60 -10.58
CA ALA A 42 10.51 0.09 -10.81
C ALA A 42 10.24 -0.18 -12.30
N VAL A 43 10.75 0.66 -13.20
CA VAL A 43 10.71 0.43 -14.65
C VAL A 43 11.48 -0.83 -15.03
N GLU A 44 12.69 -1.03 -14.50
CA GLU A 44 13.45 -2.25 -14.76
C GLU A 44 12.74 -3.48 -14.19
N ALA A 45 12.28 -3.38 -12.94
CA ALA A 45 11.52 -4.42 -12.27
C ALA A 45 10.29 -4.80 -13.10
N SER A 46 9.58 -3.86 -13.74
CA SER A 46 8.37 -4.16 -14.53
C SER A 46 8.57 -5.19 -15.66
N LYS A 47 9.81 -5.42 -16.11
CA LYS A 47 10.17 -6.42 -17.13
C LYS A 47 10.13 -7.86 -16.62
N SER A 48 10.18 -8.05 -15.31
CA SER A 48 10.12 -9.36 -14.65
C SER A 48 8.68 -9.72 -14.25
N PRO A 49 8.34 -11.02 -14.10
CA PRO A 49 7.00 -11.41 -13.70
C PRO A 49 6.64 -10.94 -12.28
N VAL A 50 5.33 -10.96 -11.99
CA VAL A 50 4.74 -10.78 -10.65
C VAL A 50 3.98 -12.07 -10.32
N PRO A 51 4.26 -12.77 -9.21
CA PRO A 51 5.34 -12.50 -8.26
C PRO A 51 6.74 -12.58 -8.89
N HIS A 52 7.69 -11.84 -8.35
CA HIS A 52 9.09 -11.94 -8.77
C HIS A 52 9.68 -13.30 -8.32
N PRO A 53 10.46 -14.01 -9.17
CA PRO A 53 10.76 -15.42 -8.95
C PRO A 53 11.81 -15.69 -7.86
N SER A 54 12.62 -14.70 -7.49
CA SER A 54 13.77 -14.90 -6.60
C SER A 54 13.91 -13.85 -5.51
N ASP A 55 13.61 -12.59 -5.82
CA ASP A 55 13.72 -11.47 -4.89
C ASP A 55 12.37 -10.77 -4.69
N PRO A 56 11.71 -10.92 -3.52
CA PRO A 56 10.40 -10.32 -3.29
C PRO A 56 10.44 -8.79 -3.15
N ALA A 57 11.60 -8.16 -2.95
CA ALA A 57 11.70 -6.70 -2.89
C ALA A 57 11.32 -6.02 -4.20
N PHE A 58 11.41 -6.74 -5.33
CA PHE A 58 10.91 -6.25 -6.62
C PHE A 58 9.40 -6.00 -6.56
N ASP A 59 8.65 -6.87 -5.89
CA ASP A 59 7.21 -6.68 -5.72
C ASP A 59 6.90 -5.57 -4.70
N SER A 60 7.70 -5.43 -3.64
CA SER A 60 7.62 -4.32 -2.68
C SER A 60 7.79 -2.96 -3.36
N VAL A 61 8.82 -2.81 -4.20
CA VAL A 61 9.03 -1.58 -5.00
C VAL A 61 7.86 -1.31 -5.93
N ARG A 62 7.40 -2.32 -6.67
CA ARG A 62 6.25 -2.17 -7.59
C ARG A 62 4.98 -1.77 -6.82
N ALA A 63 4.73 -2.36 -5.65
CA ALA A 63 3.56 -2.03 -4.83
C ALA A 63 3.62 -0.59 -4.32
N LEU A 64 4.78 -0.15 -3.80
CA LEU A 64 4.97 1.24 -3.37
C LEU A 64 4.80 2.22 -4.54
N VAL A 65 5.41 1.95 -5.70
CA VAL A 65 5.25 2.83 -6.87
C VAL A 65 3.80 2.84 -7.39
N SER A 66 3.06 1.74 -7.26
CA SER A 66 1.67 1.66 -7.74
C SER A 66 0.69 2.60 -7.03
N VAL A 67 1.01 3.05 -5.81
CA VAL A 67 0.16 3.97 -5.05
C VAL A 67 0.50 5.45 -5.29
N THR A 68 1.66 5.74 -5.86
CA THR A 68 2.16 7.12 -6.07
C THR A 68 1.24 8.05 -6.86
N PRO A 69 0.34 7.59 -7.75
CA PRO A 69 -0.62 8.49 -8.39
C PRO A 69 -1.71 9.05 -7.46
N GLY A 70 -1.84 8.55 -6.22
CA GLY A 70 -2.89 8.98 -5.27
C GLY A 70 -4.31 8.57 -5.69
N VAL A 71 -4.44 7.72 -6.71
CA VAL A 71 -5.72 7.29 -7.28
C VAL A 71 -5.63 5.81 -7.65
N HIS A 72 -6.59 5.03 -7.16
CA HIS A 72 -6.72 3.61 -7.50
C HIS A 72 -7.28 3.44 -8.93
N PRO A 73 -6.99 2.34 -9.65
CA PRO A 73 -7.46 2.16 -11.02
C PRO A 73 -8.98 2.17 -11.22
N ASP A 74 -9.78 1.93 -10.18
CA ASP A 74 -11.25 2.07 -10.23
C ASP A 74 -11.75 3.53 -10.14
N GLY A 75 -10.84 4.49 -9.94
CA GLY A 75 -11.12 5.92 -9.86
C GLY A 75 -11.25 6.48 -8.45
N ARG A 76 -11.23 5.67 -7.40
CA ARG A 76 -11.26 6.15 -6.01
C ARG A 76 -9.93 6.80 -5.63
N ARG A 77 -9.98 7.83 -4.76
CA ARG A 77 -8.77 8.41 -4.14
C ARG A 77 -8.09 7.33 -3.30
N LEU A 78 -6.78 7.24 -3.43
CA LEU A 78 -5.93 6.33 -2.67
C LEU A 78 -4.98 7.17 -1.82
N GLU A 79 -5.05 6.97 -0.51
CA GLU A 79 -4.23 7.65 0.48
C GLU A 79 -3.29 6.62 1.13
N VAL A 80 -2.00 6.92 1.19
CA VAL A 80 -1.09 6.19 2.08
C VAL A 80 -1.18 6.81 3.46
N TRP A 81 -1.11 6.02 4.51
CA TRP A 81 -1.06 6.52 5.89
C TRP A 81 0.10 5.88 6.67
N THR A 82 0.61 6.59 7.67
CA THR A 82 1.70 6.12 8.55
C THR A 82 1.42 6.41 10.03
N SER A 83 2.37 6.08 10.90
CA SER A 83 2.40 6.42 12.32
C SER A 83 3.82 6.73 12.78
N ASP A 84 3.96 7.40 13.92
CA ASP A 84 5.26 7.67 14.53
C ASP A 84 6.04 6.37 14.83
N HIS A 85 5.32 5.26 15.03
CA HIS A 85 5.94 3.95 15.25
C HIS A 85 6.57 3.41 13.97
N VAL A 86 5.81 3.39 12.86
CA VAL A 86 6.30 2.94 11.54
C VAL A 86 7.49 3.80 11.12
N ASP A 87 7.36 5.12 11.22
CA ASP A 87 8.37 6.09 10.82
C ASP A 87 9.71 5.87 11.57
N ARG A 88 9.63 5.78 12.90
CA ARG A 88 10.81 5.52 13.74
C ARG A 88 11.44 4.16 13.44
N LEU A 89 10.61 3.13 13.23
CA LEU A 89 11.10 1.77 13.04
C LEU A 89 11.79 1.59 11.67
N VAL A 90 11.29 2.24 10.61
CA VAL A 90 11.96 2.29 9.30
C VAL A 90 13.36 2.88 9.41
N ALA A 91 13.49 4.08 9.98
CA ALA A 91 14.79 4.73 10.14
C ALA A 91 15.72 3.93 11.07
N PHE A 92 15.18 3.40 12.17
CA PHE A 92 15.95 2.58 13.11
C PHE A 92 16.50 1.32 12.44
N LYS A 93 15.66 0.50 11.79
CA LYS A 93 16.08 -0.74 11.13
C LYS A 93 16.99 -0.48 9.92
N ALA A 94 16.80 0.62 9.19
CA ALA A 94 17.73 1.01 8.12
C ALA A 94 19.14 1.28 8.67
N SER A 95 19.25 1.97 9.81
CA SER A 95 20.53 2.31 10.44
C SER A 95 21.20 1.16 11.21
N GLN A 96 20.45 0.11 11.56
CA GLN A 96 20.99 -1.04 12.28
C GLN A 96 22.08 -1.74 11.45
N PRO A 97 23.13 -2.30 12.09
CA PRO A 97 24.20 -2.97 11.38
C PRO A 97 23.71 -4.12 10.50
N ASN A 98 24.26 -4.22 9.30
CA ASN A 98 24.06 -5.36 8.41
C ASN A 98 24.90 -6.55 8.90
N ASN A 99 24.45 -7.21 9.97
CA ASN A 99 25.11 -8.36 10.54
C ASN A 99 24.57 -9.66 9.92
N ARG A 100 25.41 -10.32 9.12
CA ARG A 100 25.08 -11.59 8.44
C ARG A 100 24.82 -12.76 9.39
N HIS A 101 25.10 -12.61 10.68
CA HIS A 101 24.84 -13.62 11.71
C HIS A 101 23.46 -13.49 12.37
N LEU A 102 22.72 -12.40 12.11
CA LEU A 102 21.34 -12.23 12.54
C LEU A 102 20.39 -12.80 11.49
N ASP A 103 19.19 -13.18 11.91
CA ASP A 103 18.11 -13.52 10.99
C ASP A 103 17.74 -12.30 10.13
N ASP A 104 17.15 -12.55 8.96
CA ASP A 104 16.87 -11.48 7.99
C ASP A 104 15.90 -10.41 8.54
N GLU A 105 15.09 -10.74 9.55
CA GLU A 105 14.14 -9.85 10.23
C GLU A 105 14.81 -8.91 11.25
N ASP A 106 15.93 -9.34 11.83
CA ASP A 106 16.74 -8.60 12.80
C ASP A 106 17.95 -7.89 12.17
N ARG A 107 18.22 -8.18 10.89
CA ARG A 107 19.35 -7.64 10.15
C ARG A 107 18.97 -6.29 9.52
N GLY A 108 19.61 -5.23 10.01
CA GLY A 108 19.49 -3.90 9.41
C GLY A 108 20.24 -3.73 8.08
N LEU A 109 20.18 -2.52 7.52
CA LEU A 109 20.83 -2.22 6.22
C LEU A 109 22.25 -1.67 6.37
N GLY A 110 22.65 -1.25 7.57
CA GLY A 110 23.94 -0.64 7.86
C GLY A 110 24.08 0.77 7.28
N TRP A 111 22.96 1.46 7.03
CA TRP A 111 22.97 2.83 6.52
C TRP A 111 23.47 3.80 7.59
N SER A 112 23.98 4.95 7.14
CA SER A 112 24.28 6.03 8.08
C SER A 112 23.00 6.52 8.76
N VAL A 113 23.11 7.05 9.99
CA VAL A 113 21.96 7.66 10.69
C VAL A 113 21.38 8.84 9.90
N GLY A 114 22.22 9.56 9.15
CA GLY A 114 21.78 10.62 8.25
C GLY A 114 20.93 10.07 7.11
N GLY A 115 21.47 9.13 6.33
CA GLY A 115 20.74 8.54 5.21
C GLY A 115 19.48 7.76 5.62
N ALA A 116 19.44 7.20 6.83
CA ALA A 116 18.24 6.58 7.37
C ALA A 116 17.14 7.61 7.77
N ARG A 117 17.54 8.83 8.17
CA ARG A 117 16.60 9.94 8.38
C ARG A 117 16.13 10.52 7.07
N ASP A 118 17.05 10.73 6.12
CA ASP A 118 16.72 11.20 4.78
C ASP A 118 15.77 10.21 4.08
N LEU A 119 15.94 8.89 4.29
CA LEU A 119 14.99 7.88 3.84
C LEU A 119 13.57 8.13 4.39
N LEU A 120 13.44 8.49 5.67
CA LEU A 120 12.14 8.76 6.26
C LEU A 120 11.52 10.01 5.63
N GLU A 121 12.27 11.11 5.58
CA GLU A 121 11.78 12.39 5.06
C GLU A 121 11.44 12.28 3.56
N ASP A 122 12.37 11.78 2.75
CA ASP A 122 12.25 11.77 1.30
C ASP A 122 11.37 10.63 0.77
N LEU A 123 11.39 9.43 1.37
CA LEU A 123 10.54 8.32 0.90
C LEU A 123 9.18 8.34 1.58
N VAL A 124 9.15 8.26 2.91
CA VAL A 124 7.88 8.14 3.63
C VAL A 124 7.13 9.46 3.54
N GLY A 125 7.77 10.57 3.91
CA GLY A 125 7.18 11.92 3.89
C GLY A 125 6.60 12.29 2.52
N ASP A 126 7.40 12.24 1.45
CA ASP A 126 6.91 12.54 0.10
C ASP A 126 5.79 11.60 -0.34
N LEU A 127 5.91 10.29 -0.07
CA LEU A 127 4.89 9.33 -0.49
C LEU A 127 3.54 9.67 0.13
N VAL A 128 3.57 9.96 1.43
CA VAL A 128 2.35 10.05 2.21
C VAL A 128 1.74 11.45 2.11
N TRP A 129 2.53 12.53 2.16
CA TRP A 129 2.02 13.90 2.09
C TRP A 129 1.94 14.45 0.67
N ASP A 130 3.01 14.32 -0.12
CA ASP A 130 3.11 15.00 -1.41
C ASP A 130 2.48 14.21 -2.57
N LYS A 131 2.56 12.88 -2.54
CA LYS A 131 2.09 12.02 -3.65
C LYS A 131 0.67 11.51 -3.46
N THR A 132 0.28 11.20 -2.22
CA THR A 132 -1.02 10.57 -1.94
C THR A 132 -1.93 11.40 -1.04
N GLU A 133 -1.44 12.54 -0.54
CA GLU A 133 -2.20 13.47 0.30
C GLU A 133 -2.94 12.76 1.45
N GLY A 134 -2.28 11.78 2.05
CA GLY A 134 -2.78 10.97 3.15
C GLY A 134 -2.55 11.61 4.52
N GLY A 135 -2.39 10.78 5.55
CA GLY A 135 -2.21 11.27 6.92
C GLY A 135 -1.37 10.37 7.84
N THR A 136 -1.14 10.86 9.05
CA THR A 136 -0.55 10.09 10.15
C THR A 136 -1.59 9.90 11.25
N VAL A 137 -1.56 8.75 11.90
CA VAL A 137 -2.33 8.53 13.15
C VAL A 137 -1.59 9.09 14.38
N GLY A 138 -0.37 9.60 14.21
CA GLY A 138 0.51 10.03 15.29
C GLY A 138 1.06 8.84 16.07
N ASP A 139 1.15 8.97 17.39
CA ASP A 139 1.76 7.97 18.26
C ASP A 139 0.79 6.81 18.56
N VAL A 140 1.22 5.59 18.25
CA VAL A 140 0.46 4.36 18.50
C VAL A 140 0.83 3.82 19.88
N GLN A 141 -0.04 4.10 20.86
CA GLN A 141 0.20 3.70 22.25
C GLN A 141 -0.05 2.20 22.52
N ILE A 142 -0.94 1.58 21.75
CA ILE A 142 -1.42 0.21 22.01
C ILE A 142 -1.37 -0.58 20.71
N SER A 143 -0.55 -1.63 20.68
CA SER A 143 -0.55 -2.62 19.59
C SER A 143 -1.89 -3.36 19.54
N TYR A 144 -2.39 -3.64 18.34
CA TYR A 144 -3.69 -4.29 18.14
C TYR A 144 -3.53 -5.61 17.39
N GLY A 145 -4.26 -6.66 17.79
CA GLY A 145 -4.07 -8.00 17.24
C GLY A 145 -2.85 -8.75 17.80
N THR A 146 -2.31 -8.29 18.93
CA THR A 146 -1.22 -8.94 19.68
C THR A 146 -1.82 -9.67 20.89
N PRO A 147 -1.84 -11.02 20.96
CA PRO A 147 -1.49 -12.01 19.93
C PRO A 147 -2.58 -12.18 18.84
N PRO A 148 -2.28 -12.78 17.67
CA PRO A 148 -1.06 -13.53 17.32
C PRO A 148 0.11 -12.70 16.78
N LEU A 149 -0.07 -11.40 16.50
CA LEU A 149 0.98 -10.55 15.96
C LEU A 149 2.09 -10.30 16.98
N SER A 150 3.29 -9.98 16.47
CA SER A 150 4.32 -9.34 17.28
C SER A 150 3.84 -7.95 17.75
N HIS A 151 4.61 -7.31 18.64
CA HIS A 151 4.29 -5.93 19.04
C HIS A 151 4.47 -4.95 17.86
N GLU A 152 5.51 -5.14 17.03
CA GLU A 152 5.77 -4.31 15.86
C GLU A 152 4.63 -4.41 14.85
N ASP A 153 4.26 -5.64 14.44
CA ASP A 153 3.16 -5.87 13.50
C ASP A 153 1.81 -5.41 14.07
N GLY A 154 1.61 -5.58 15.38
CA GLY A 154 0.42 -5.09 16.06
C GLY A 154 0.30 -3.56 16.04
N CYS A 155 1.42 -2.83 16.07
CA CYS A 155 1.44 -1.38 15.91
C CYS A 155 1.16 -0.95 14.46
N VAL A 156 1.69 -1.70 13.47
CA VAL A 156 1.34 -1.50 12.06
C VAL A 156 -0.16 -1.74 11.84
N TYR A 157 -0.71 -2.83 12.40
CA TYR A 157 -2.12 -3.15 12.29
C TYR A 157 -3.03 -2.10 12.94
N ALA A 158 -2.64 -1.61 14.13
CA ALA A 158 -3.32 -0.50 14.79
C ALA A 158 -3.31 0.78 13.93
N THR A 159 -2.17 1.07 13.27
CA THR A 159 -2.06 2.18 12.32
C THR A 159 -3.10 2.06 11.21
N VAL A 160 -3.26 0.88 10.60
CA VAL A 160 -4.23 0.68 9.51
C VAL A 160 -5.67 0.85 9.97
N ARG A 161 -5.98 0.35 11.17
CA ARG A 161 -7.31 0.46 11.78
C ARG A 161 -7.68 1.92 12.05
N ASP A 162 -6.77 2.68 12.63
CA ASP A 162 -7.03 4.04 13.13
C ASP A 162 -6.83 5.13 12.08
N ALA A 163 -6.16 4.82 10.98
CA ALA A 163 -5.92 5.76 9.90
C ALA A 163 -7.21 6.24 9.20
N GLY A 164 -7.14 7.38 8.53
CA GLY A 164 -8.28 7.99 7.85
C GLY A 164 -8.93 9.09 8.68
N ILE A 165 -9.91 9.74 8.05
CA ILE A 165 -10.62 10.90 8.62
C ILE A 165 -11.97 10.44 9.16
N GLU A 166 -12.33 10.92 10.35
CA GLU A 166 -13.62 10.63 10.99
C GLU A 166 -14.79 10.96 10.06
N GLY A 167 -15.77 10.05 9.98
CA GLY A 167 -16.94 10.19 9.12
C GLY A 167 -16.72 9.85 7.63
N GLN A 168 -15.50 9.48 7.22
CA GLN A 168 -15.22 9.00 5.86
C GLN A 168 -15.08 7.48 5.84
N TYR A 169 -15.65 6.85 4.81
CA TYR A 169 -15.49 5.42 4.58
C TYR A 169 -14.19 5.14 3.81
N TYR A 170 -13.41 4.19 4.33
CA TYR A 170 -12.18 3.71 3.71
C TYR A 170 -12.22 2.18 3.57
N GLU A 171 -11.86 1.69 2.39
CA GLU A 171 -11.40 0.32 2.22
C GLU A 171 -9.92 0.25 2.59
N ARG A 172 -9.57 -0.62 3.54
CA ARG A 172 -8.29 -0.57 4.24
C ARG A 172 -7.37 -1.71 3.85
N PHE A 173 -6.16 -1.39 3.46
CA PHE A 173 -5.14 -2.36 3.07
C PHE A 173 -3.89 -2.20 3.92
N CYS A 174 -3.40 -3.32 4.45
CA CYS A 174 -2.06 -3.42 5.00
C CYS A 174 -1.21 -4.22 4.01
N ILE A 175 -0.11 -3.66 3.53
CA ILE A 175 0.77 -4.35 2.58
C ILE A 175 2.03 -4.80 3.30
N THR A 176 2.26 -6.11 3.35
CA THR A 176 3.37 -6.72 4.11
C THR A 176 3.89 -7.99 3.42
N ARG A 177 5.17 -8.28 3.60
CA ARG A 177 5.75 -9.59 3.26
C ARG A 177 5.79 -10.59 4.43
N ASP A 178 5.41 -10.15 5.63
CA ASP A 178 5.46 -10.98 6.82
C ASP A 178 4.44 -12.13 6.71
N LYS A 179 4.93 -13.36 6.77
CA LYS A 179 4.09 -14.56 6.59
C LYS A 179 3.17 -14.80 7.78
N GLU A 180 3.62 -14.47 9.00
CA GLU A 180 2.84 -14.61 10.22
C GLU A 180 1.72 -13.57 10.22
N PHE A 181 2.02 -12.31 9.85
CA PHE A 181 1.02 -11.27 9.69
C PHE A 181 0.00 -11.63 8.59
N LEU A 182 0.45 -12.11 7.43
CA LEU A 182 -0.43 -12.52 6.32
C LEU A 182 -1.36 -13.68 6.68
N SER A 183 -0.97 -14.56 7.61
CA SER A 183 -1.74 -15.73 8.01
C SER A 183 -2.51 -15.55 9.32
N ALA A 184 -2.31 -14.42 10.00
CA ALA A 184 -2.96 -14.11 11.26
C ALA A 184 -4.48 -13.92 11.10
N ALA A 185 -5.24 -14.53 12.02
CA ALA A 185 -6.67 -14.29 12.14
C ALA A 185 -6.90 -12.98 12.94
N LEU A 186 -7.04 -11.87 12.23
CA LEU A 186 -7.14 -10.53 12.83
C LEU A 186 -8.57 -9.99 12.85
N PRO A 187 -8.94 -9.21 13.88
CA PRO A 187 -10.26 -8.60 13.96
C PRO A 187 -10.39 -7.35 13.08
N GLY A 188 -11.57 -7.13 12.50
CA GLY A 188 -11.90 -5.93 11.73
C GLY A 188 -11.81 -6.10 10.21
N ASP A 189 -12.10 -5.02 9.48
CA ASP A 189 -12.24 -5.02 8.02
C ASP A 189 -10.97 -4.53 7.30
N VAL A 190 -9.80 -4.98 7.76
CA VAL A 190 -8.51 -4.68 7.13
C VAL A 190 -8.10 -5.83 6.23
N SER A 191 -7.80 -5.55 4.96
CA SER A 191 -7.23 -6.51 4.03
C SER A 191 -5.70 -6.50 4.13
N VAL A 192 -5.13 -7.50 4.82
CA VAL A 192 -3.68 -7.72 4.85
C VAL A 192 -3.27 -8.46 3.57
N GLN A 193 -2.36 -7.90 2.78
CA GLN A 193 -1.97 -8.42 1.48
C GLN A 193 -0.46 -8.44 1.26
N HIS A 194 -0.01 -9.52 0.60
CA HIS A 194 1.33 -9.56 0.03
C HIS A 194 1.44 -8.57 -1.13
N PRO A 195 2.60 -7.90 -1.37
CA PRO A 195 2.79 -6.97 -2.49
C PRO A 195 2.33 -7.51 -3.85
N ALA A 196 2.64 -8.78 -4.15
CA ALA A 196 2.21 -9.43 -5.39
C ALA A 196 0.67 -9.57 -5.50
N THR A 197 -0.03 -9.80 -4.39
CA THR A 197 -1.50 -9.89 -4.32
C THR A 197 -2.13 -8.53 -4.59
N TRP A 198 -1.58 -7.47 -3.99
CA TRP A 198 -1.96 -6.09 -4.26
C TRP A 198 -1.75 -5.73 -5.74
N LEU A 199 -0.60 -6.04 -6.30
CA LEU A 199 -0.34 -5.77 -7.73
C LEU A 199 -1.30 -6.53 -8.65
N ALA A 200 -1.71 -7.74 -8.28
CA ALA A 200 -2.71 -8.48 -9.02
C ALA A 200 -4.10 -7.82 -8.94
N SER A 201 -4.48 -7.23 -7.79
CA SER A 201 -5.73 -6.49 -7.64
C SER A 201 -5.74 -5.20 -8.48
N ILE A 202 -4.65 -4.44 -8.45
CA ILE A 202 -4.43 -3.25 -9.29
C ILE A 202 -4.57 -3.58 -10.77
N ARG A 203 -3.91 -4.64 -11.23
CA ARG A 203 -4.01 -5.09 -12.64
C ARG A 203 -5.44 -5.49 -13.02
N ARG A 204 -6.16 -6.14 -12.12
CA ARG A 204 -7.56 -6.53 -12.35
C ARG A 204 -8.45 -5.29 -12.47
N ALA A 205 -8.35 -4.35 -11.54
CA ALA A 205 -9.11 -3.10 -11.55
C ALA A 205 -8.86 -2.28 -12.83
N SER A 206 -7.60 -2.16 -13.27
CA SER A 206 -7.24 -1.48 -14.51
C SER A 206 -7.90 -2.09 -15.75
N ARG A 207 -8.00 -3.43 -15.81
CA ARG A 207 -8.65 -4.13 -16.95
C ARG A 207 -10.16 -3.91 -16.97
N THR A 208 -10.80 -3.91 -15.81
CA THR A 208 -12.24 -3.66 -15.69
C THR A 208 -12.61 -2.25 -16.15
N ARG A 209 -11.77 -1.25 -15.85
CA ARG A 209 -11.99 0.14 -16.30
C ARG A 209 -11.91 0.31 -17.83
N LEU A 210 -11.11 -0.50 -18.51
CA LEU A 210 -10.90 -0.42 -19.96
C LEU A 210 -11.97 -1.17 -20.78
N MET A 211 -12.85 -1.94 -20.15
CA MET A 211 -13.95 -2.61 -20.84
C MET A 211 -15.05 -1.59 -21.20
N PRO A 212 -15.42 -1.44 -22.48
CA PRO A 212 -16.58 -0.64 -22.85
C PRO A 212 -17.84 -1.24 -22.23
N VAL A 213 -18.67 -0.41 -21.59
CA VAL A 213 -20.02 -0.83 -21.17
C VAL A 213 -20.75 -1.36 -22.42
N PRO A 214 -21.29 -2.59 -22.40
CA PRO A 214 -22.10 -3.07 -23.51
C PRO A 214 -23.26 -2.11 -23.73
N ARG A 215 -23.29 -1.41 -24.87
CA ARG A 215 -24.50 -0.74 -25.32
C ARG A 215 -25.52 -1.84 -25.56
N PHE A 216 -26.46 -2.02 -24.65
CA PHE A 216 -27.66 -2.78 -24.95
C PHE A 216 -28.30 -2.12 -26.17
N ALA A 217 -28.42 -2.89 -27.24
CA ALA A 217 -29.01 -2.44 -28.49
C ALA A 217 -30.46 -2.01 -28.22
N GLU A 218 -30.75 -0.72 -28.38
CA GLU A 218 -32.10 -0.24 -28.62
C GLU A 218 -32.55 -0.78 -29.98
N ASN A 219 -33.09 -1.99 -29.99
CA ASN A 219 -33.93 -2.49 -31.07
C ASN A 219 -35.28 -2.87 -30.48
N SER A 220 -36.27 -2.03 -30.71
CA SER A 220 -37.67 -2.44 -30.79
C SER A 220 -38.35 -1.54 -31.80
N GLU A 221 -38.34 -2.02 -33.05
CA GLU A 221 -39.28 -1.61 -34.08
C GLU A 221 -40.70 -1.70 -33.52
N VAL A 222 -41.50 -0.66 -33.70
CA VAL A 222 -42.96 -0.79 -33.78
C VAL A 222 -43.38 -0.21 -35.12
N SER A 223 -43.38 -1.09 -36.12
CA SER A 223 -44.19 -0.93 -37.32
C SER A 223 -45.51 -1.66 -37.08
N ALA A 224 -46.57 -0.92 -36.82
CA ALA A 224 -47.95 -1.38 -36.96
C ALA A 224 -48.89 -0.18 -37.00
N ALA A 225 -49.22 0.29 -38.20
CA ALA A 225 -50.42 1.06 -38.45
C ALA A 225 -50.98 0.65 -39.81
N GLY A 226 -51.86 -0.36 -39.77
CA GLY A 226 -52.89 -0.52 -40.79
C GLY A 226 -54.14 0.19 -40.30
N VAL A 227 -54.64 1.14 -41.10
CA VAL A 227 -56.06 1.45 -41.35
C VAL A 227 -56.13 1.94 -42.79
#